data_AF-A0A955XEW2-F1
#
_entry.id   AF-A0A955XEW2-F1
#
_cell.length_a   1.000
_cell.length_b   1.000
_cell.length_c   1.000
_cell.angle_alpha   90.00
_cell.angle_beta   90.00
_cell.angle_gamma   90.00
#
_symmetry.space_group_name_H-M   'P 1'
#
loop_
_entity.id
_entity.type
_entity.pdbx_description
1 polymer ?
#
loop_
_entity_poly.entity_id
_entity_poly.type
_entity_poly.pdbx_seq_one_letter_code
_entity_poly.pdbx_strand_id
1 'polypeptide(L)'
;MAKKKKDAPEQASDGDDAPAPAPKTGGEDFTGARLKAAREKAGLTVAEISERTKISKAVLAALEDERYEDMPNARVYVRGFVRCVARELGLDLDAVTRSYLPRWERWIAEQPERY
;
A
#
# COMPACT_ATOMS: atom_id res chain seq x y z
N MET A 1 -8.04 -58.78 0.39
CA MET A 1 -8.18 -58.03 1.66
C MET A 1 -8.43 -56.56 1.36
N ALA A 2 -9.40 -56.01 2.09
CA ALA A 2 -9.84 -54.62 2.28
C ALA A 2 -9.18 -53.44 1.52
N LYS A 3 -10.09 -52.64 0.93
CA LYS A 3 -9.98 -51.19 0.70
C LYS A 3 -9.71 -50.41 2.00
N LYS A 4 -8.89 -49.36 1.91
CA LYS A 4 -8.97 -48.10 2.69
C LYS A 4 -8.23 -47.06 1.83
N LYS A 5 -8.89 -46.13 1.12
CA LYS A 5 -9.54 -44.89 1.61
C LYS A 5 -8.66 -44.28 2.72
N LYS A 6 -8.19 -43.04 2.59
CA LYS A 6 -8.91 -41.77 2.87
C LYS A 6 -7.79 -40.88 3.47
N ASP A 7 -7.66 -39.57 3.33
CA ASP A 7 -8.59 -38.47 3.18
C ASP A 7 -7.82 -37.25 2.61
N ALA A 8 -8.41 -36.50 1.68
CA ALA A 8 -8.45 -35.05 1.85
C ALA A 8 -9.60 -34.77 2.83
N PRO A 9 -9.43 -33.83 3.76
CA PRO A 9 -10.16 -32.56 3.67
C PRO A 9 -9.32 -31.42 4.33
N GLU A 10 -9.58 -30.11 4.32
CA GLU A 10 -10.59 -29.21 3.79
C GLU A 10 -10.47 -27.92 4.64
N GLN A 11 -11.06 -26.82 4.15
CA GLN A 11 -11.49 -25.65 4.94
C GLN A 11 -10.40 -24.79 5.62
N ALA A 12 -10.07 -23.66 4.99
CA ALA A 12 -9.90 -22.42 5.73
C ALA A 12 -11.27 -21.72 5.74
N SER A 13 -12.05 -22.00 6.79
CA SER A 13 -13.32 -21.36 7.10
C SER A 13 -13.10 -19.99 7.74
N ASP A 14 -13.97 -19.06 7.36
CA ASP A 14 -14.34 -17.76 7.92
C ASP A 14 -13.96 -17.42 9.36
N GLY A 15 -13.64 -16.13 9.56
CA GLY A 15 -13.53 -15.48 10.86
C GLY A 15 -13.17 -14.00 10.73
N ASP A 16 -14.20 -13.17 10.52
CA ASP A 16 -14.26 -11.71 10.69
C ASP A 16 -13.38 -11.14 11.83
N ASP A 17 -12.50 -10.20 11.49
CA ASP A 17 -12.35 -8.90 12.17
C ASP A 17 -11.59 -7.94 11.23
N ALA A 18 -12.21 -7.60 10.10
CA ALA A 18 -11.74 -6.42 9.37
C ALA A 18 -12.08 -5.21 10.24
N PRO A 19 -11.10 -4.41 10.71
CA PRO A 19 -11.42 -3.23 11.50
C PRO A 19 -12.34 -2.34 10.66
N ALA A 20 -13.43 -1.91 11.29
CA ALA A 20 -14.46 -1.07 10.70
C ALA A 20 -13.85 0.02 9.79
N PRO A 21 -14.45 0.32 8.62
CA PRO A 21 -13.92 1.32 7.72
C PRO A 21 -13.77 2.65 8.48
N ALA A 22 -12.52 3.08 8.64
CA ALA A 22 -12.16 4.37 9.21
C ALA A 22 -12.96 5.49 8.51
N PRO A 23 -13.27 6.59 9.23
CA PRO A 23 -14.20 7.60 8.75
C PRO A 23 -13.75 8.17 7.40
N LYS A 24 -14.70 8.31 6.47
CA LYS A 24 -14.51 9.07 5.23
C LYS A 24 -14.39 10.56 5.57
N THR A 25 -13.22 11.02 5.99
CA THR A 25 -12.95 12.45 6.17
C THR A 25 -12.55 13.05 4.83
N GLY A 26 -13.49 13.75 4.19
CA GLY A 26 -13.22 14.59 3.03
C GLY A 26 -12.26 15.72 3.40
N GLY A 27 -11.13 15.82 2.70
CA GLY A 27 -10.16 16.90 2.82
C GLY A 27 -8.77 16.50 3.32
N GLU A 28 -8.50 15.22 3.59
CA GLU A 28 -7.18 14.81 4.10
C GLU A 28 -6.12 14.74 2.98
N ASP A 29 -5.08 15.56 3.13
CA ASP A 29 -3.84 15.49 2.34
C ASP A 29 -2.98 14.30 2.78
N PHE A 30 -2.71 13.35 1.88
CA PHE A 30 -1.85 12.18 2.17
C PHE A 30 -0.43 12.39 1.63
N THR A 31 0.48 12.78 2.53
CA THR A 31 1.93 12.78 2.32
C THR A 31 2.51 11.39 2.62
N GLY A 32 3.77 11.15 2.25
CA GLY A 32 4.48 9.93 2.68
C GLY A 32 4.44 9.74 4.20
N ALA A 33 4.71 10.80 4.97
CA ALA A 33 4.64 10.76 6.43
C ALA A 33 3.25 10.39 6.97
N ARG A 34 2.17 10.81 6.29
CA ARG A 34 0.80 10.43 6.68
C ARG A 34 0.49 8.98 6.35
N LEU A 35 1.00 8.47 5.23
CA LEU A 35 0.89 7.05 4.88
C LEU A 35 1.66 6.17 5.90
N LYS A 36 2.85 6.62 6.31
CA LYS A 36 3.62 6.00 7.40
C LYS A 36 2.84 5.95 8.71
N ALA A 37 2.29 7.08 9.14
CA ALA A 37 1.48 7.17 10.35
C ALA A 37 0.22 6.28 10.27
N ALA A 38 -0.43 6.19 9.10
CA ALA A 38 -1.56 5.31 8.88
C ALA A 38 -1.17 3.83 8.98
N ARG A 39 -0.01 3.44 8.41
CA ARG A 39 0.55 2.09 8.54
C ARG A 39 0.83 1.74 10.01
N GLU A 40 1.49 2.64 10.73
CA GLU A 40 1.82 2.45 12.14
C GLU A 40 0.56 2.36 13.01
N LYS A 41 -0.46 3.17 12.72
CA LYS A 41 -1.77 3.09 13.39
C LYS A 41 -2.50 1.78 13.10
N ALA A 42 -2.30 1.21 11.92
CA ALA A 42 -2.81 -0.12 11.56
C ALA A 42 -1.99 -1.27 12.20
N GLY A 43 -0.93 -0.96 12.96
CA GLY A 43 -0.07 -1.96 13.61
C GLY A 43 0.81 -2.75 12.65
N LEU A 44 0.94 -2.28 11.40
CA LEU A 44 1.70 -2.98 10.37
C LEU A 44 3.15 -2.51 10.33
N THR A 45 4.09 -3.45 10.23
CA THR A 45 5.47 -3.17 9.86
C THR A 45 5.60 -2.98 8.35
N VAL A 46 6.69 -2.34 7.91
CA VAL A 46 7.03 -2.24 6.47
C VAL A 46 7.14 -3.63 5.82
N ALA A 47 7.58 -4.64 6.57
CA ALA A 47 7.68 -6.01 6.08
C ALA A 47 6.31 -6.61 5.79
N GLU A 48 5.35 -6.46 6.71
CA GLU A 48 4.00 -7.01 6.55
C GLU A 48 3.25 -6.34 5.39
N ILE A 49 3.28 -5.01 5.28
CA ILE A 49 2.63 -4.34 4.15
C ILE A 49 3.31 -4.68 2.81
N SER A 50 4.62 -4.92 2.81
CA SER A 50 5.35 -5.40 1.63
C SER A 50 4.87 -6.78 1.18
N GLU A 51 4.68 -7.71 2.11
CA GLU A 51 4.18 -9.05 1.81
C GLU A 51 2.75 -9.04 1.27
N ARG A 52 1.89 -8.14 1.78
CA ARG A 52 0.50 -8.02 1.36
C ARG A 52 0.33 -7.32 0.01
N THR A 53 1.08 -6.24 -0.21
CA THR A 53 0.99 -5.43 -1.44
C THR A 53 1.86 -5.93 -2.58
N LYS A 54 2.86 -6.78 -2.28
CA LYS A 54 3.93 -7.21 -3.19
C LYS A 54 4.83 -6.07 -3.70
N ILE A 55 4.79 -4.93 -3.02
CA ILE A 55 5.72 -3.81 -3.24
C ILE A 55 6.97 -4.08 -2.41
N SER A 56 8.16 -3.82 -2.93
CA SER A 56 9.39 -4.05 -2.18
C SER A 56 9.46 -3.14 -0.94
N LYS A 57 10.10 -3.64 0.14
CA LYS A 57 10.31 -2.87 1.38
C LYS A 57 11.02 -1.53 1.09
N ALA A 58 11.97 -1.53 0.14
CA ALA A 58 12.70 -0.33 -0.25
C ALA A 58 11.77 0.73 -0.86
N VAL A 59 10.88 0.34 -1.78
CA VAL A 59 9.93 1.27 -2.41
C VAL A 59 8.88 1.75 -1.39
N LEU A 60 8.42 0.90 -0.48
CA LEU A 60 7.50 1.31 0.59
C LEU A 60 8.12 2.33 1.53
N ALA A 61 9.37 2.10 1.97
CA ALA A 61 10.10 3.07 2.78
C ALA A 61 10.34 4.37 2.00
N ALA A 62 10.71 4.30 0.72
CA ALA A 62 10.87 5.48 -0.13
C ALA A 62 9.56 6.27 -0.29
N LEU A 63 8.43 5.57 -0.40
CA LEU A 63 7.11 6.18 -0.50
C LEU A 63 6.70 6.87 0.82
N GLU A 64 6.98 6.23 1.96
CA GLU A 64 6.70 6.77 3.30
C GLU A 64 7.61 7.96 3.67
N ASP A 65 8.86 7.93 3.24
CA ASP A 65 9.84 8.98 3.54
C ASP A 65 9.97 10.02 2.40
N GLU A 66 9.15 9.91 1.34
CA GLU A 66 9.18 10.76 0.14
C GLU A 66 10.57 10.85 -0.52
N ARG A 67 11.36 9.76 -0.42
CA ARG A 67 12.66 9.60 -1.09
C ARG A 67 12.44 9.21 -2.55
N TYR A 68 11.97 10.16 -3.33
CA TYR A 68 11.55 9.96 -4.72
C TYR A 68 12.68 9.48 -5.63
N GLU A 69 13.93 9.72 -5.25
CA GLU A 69 15.13 9.20 -5.89
C GLU A 69 15.23 7.66 -5.89
N ASP A 70 14.57 7.00 -4.94
CA ASP A 70 14.55 5.54 -4.78
C ASP A 70 13.25 4.93 -5.37
N MET A 71 12.39 5.73 -6.00
CA MET A 71 11.13 5.28 -6.59
C MET A 71 11.23 5.13 -8.12
N PRO A 72 10.32 4.36 -8.77
CA PRO A 72 10.26 4.31 -10.22
C PRO A 72 9.87 5.66 -10.84
N ASN A 73 10.49 5.98 -11.97
CA ASN A 73 10.25 7.24 -12.70
C ASN A 73 8.96 7.21 -13.54
N ALA A 74 8.34 6.03 -13.71
CA ALA A 74 7.12 5.88 -14.47
C ALA A 74 5.87 6.00 -13.59
N ARG A 75 5.03 6.99 -13.92
CA ARG A 75 3.80 7.36 -13.20
C ARG A 75 2.84 6.20 -12.97
N VAL A 76 2.75 5.30 -13.94
CA VAL A 76 1.85 4.13 -13.86
C VAL A 76 2.18 3.22 -12.67
N TYR A 77 3.47 3.07 -12.34
CA TYR A 77 3.90 2.26 -11.19
C TYR A 77 3.62 2.98 -9.88
N VAL A 78 4.02 4.25 -9.76
CA VAL A 78 3.81 5.03 -8.53
C VAL A 78 2.31 5.12 -8.19
N ARG A 79 1.46 5.38 -9.19
CA ARG A 79 0.00 5.35 -9.01
C ARG A 79 -0.50 3.99 -8.53
N GLY A 80 0.03 2.90 -9.09
CA GLY A 80 -0.31 1.54 -8.67
C GLY A 80 0.05 1.28 -7.21
N PHE A 81 1.27 1.65 -6.81
CA PHE A 81 1.78 1.47 -5.46
C PHE A 81 0.96 2.24 -4.42
N VAL A 82 0.75 3.52 -4.67
CA VAL A 82 -0.03 4.42 -3.81
C VAL A 82 -1.47 3.89 -3.61
N ARG A 83 -2.09 3.35 -4.67
CA ARG A 83 -3.41 2.70 -4.57
C ARG A 83 -3.39 1.40 -3.78
N CYS A 84 -2.38 0.56 -3.97
CA CYS A 84 -2.24 -0.69 -3.21
C CYS A 84 -2.04 -0.41 -1.70
N VAL A 85 -1.20 0.57 -1.36
CA VAL A 85 -1.00 1.01 0.03
C VAL A 85 -2.30 1.58 0.61
N ALA A 86 -2.99 2.47 -0.11
CA ALA A 86 -4.26 3.03 0.35
C ALA A 86 -5.30 1.93 0.63
N ARG A 87 -5.42 0.96 -0.28
CA ARG A 87 -6.33 -0.19 -0.11
C ARG A 87 -5.99 -1.02 1.11
N GLU A 88 -4.71 -1.33 1.33
CA GLU A 88 -4.26 -2.13 2.48
C GLU A 88 -4.51 -1.41 3.81
N LEU A 89 -4.40 -0.08 3.83
CA LEU A 89 -4.60 0.74 5.02
C LEU A 89 -6.05 1.20 5.21
N GLY A 90 -6.99 0.78 4.37
CA GLY A 90 -8.39 1.19 4.44
C GLY A 90 -8.62 2.68 4.18
N LEU A 91 -7.70 3.34 3.46
CA LEU A 91 -7.77 4.76 3.10
C LEU A 91 -8.56 4.98 1.81
N ASP A 92 -9.02 6.22 1.59
CA ASP A 92 -9.66 6.59 0.33
C ASP A 92 -8.64 6.64 -0.82
N LEU A 93 -8.77 5.70 -1.77
CA LEU A 93 -7.83 5.54 -2.88
C LEU A 93 -7.69 6.80 -3.73
N ASP A 94 -8.79 7.51 -3.94
CA ASP A 94 -8.78 8.67 -4.82
C ASP A 94 -8.19 9.89 -4.09
N ALA A 95 -8.45 10.06 -2.79
CA ALA A 95 -7.85 11.10 -1.97
C ALA A 95 -6.33 10.89 -1.85
N VAL A 96 -5.91 9.66 -1.59
CA VAL A 96 -4.49 9.30 -1.48
C VAL A 96 -3.78 9.54 -2.82
N THR A 97 -4.35 9.12 -3.95
CA THR A 97 -3.72 9.38 -5.27
C THR A 97 -3.75 10.86 -5.67
N ARG A 98 -4.85 11.58 -5.45
CA ARG A 98 -4.96 13.01 -5.77
C ARG A 98 -3.96 13.87 -4.99
N SER A 99 -3.62 13.47 -3.77
CA SER A 99 -2.67 14.21 -2.93
C SER A 99 -1.22 13.76 -3.17
N TYR A 100 -0.94 12.46 -3.21
CA TYR A 100 0.43 11.97 -3.31
C TYR A 100 1.06 12.21 -4.70
N LEU A 101 0.33 11.94 -5.79
CA LEU A 101 0.92 11.98 -7.14
C LEU A 101 1.47 13.35 -7.54
N PRO A 102 0.80 14.49 -7.30
CA PRO A 102 1.35 15.80 -7.64
C PRO A 102 2.68 16.12 -6.95
N ARG A 103 2.91 15.58 -5.74
CA ARG A 103 4.18 15.77 -4.99
C ARG A 103 5.34 15.08 -5.68
N TRP A 104 5.13 13.83 -6.09
CA TRP A 104 6.08 13.07 -6.89
C TRP A 104 6.27 13.66 -8.31
N GLU A 105 5.18 14.08 -8.97
CA GLU A 105 5.23 14.68 -10.31
C GLU A 105 6.03 15.99 -10.32
N ARG A 106 5.87 16.83 -9.28
CA ARG A 106 6.69 18.04 -9.12
C ARG A 106 8.18 17.69 -9.06
N TRP A 107 8.53 16.68 -8.26
CA TRP A 107 9.91 16.23 -8.19
C TRP A 107 10.38 15.69 -9.54
N ILE A 108 9.64 14.85 -10.24
CA ILE A 108 10.05 14.40 -11.58
C ILE A 108 10.26 15.57 -12.56
N ALA A 109 9.39 16.59 -12.52
CA ALA A 109 9.52 17.78 -13.37
C ALA A 109 10.76 18.63 -13.06
N GLU A 110 11.20 18.65 -11.80
CA GLU A 110 12.42 19.32 -11.34
C GLU A 110 13.70 18.50 -11.64
N GLN A 111 13.57 17.20 -11.97
CA GLN A 111 14.67 16.24 -12.24
C GLN A 111 14.46 15.49 -13.57
N PRO A 112 14.41 16.21 -14.72
CA PRO A 112 14.09 15.62 -16.03
C PRO A 112 15.13 14.61 -16.54
N GLU A 113 16.36 14.63 -16.03
CA GLU A 113 17.44 13.73 -16.43
C GLU A 113 17.21 12.26 -16.04
N ARG A 114 16.20 12.00 -15.20
CA ARG A 114 15.82 10.65 -14.76
C ARG A 114 14.78 9.98 -15.66
N TYR A 115 14.26 10.67 -16.67
CA TYR A 115 13.20 10.15 -17.55
C TYR A 115 13.72 9.69 -18.93
#